data_AF-A0A434VRD7-F1
#
_entry.id   AF-A0A434VRD7-F1
#
_cell.length_a   1.000
_cell.length_b   1.000
_cell.length_c   1.000
_cell.angle_alpha   90.00
_cell.angle_beta   90.00
_cell.angle_gamma   90.00
#
_symmetry.space_group_name_H-M   'P 1'
#
loop_
_entity.id
_entity.type
_entity.pdbx_description
1 polymer ?
#
loop_
_entity_poly.entity_id
_entity_poly.type
_entity_poly.pdbx_seq_one_letter_code
_entity_poly.pdbx_strand_id
1 'polypeptide(L)'
;MSKNYRILDLIRRNRTPLENHLIDGLIDGRVSRREFVRHGSLLGLSLPLLGRIGMAAGFGAAPSLARAQATPGATIRVGSSVPAAAIDPVTIADAGGLLVMQQVAEFLCIDGPD
;
A
#
# COMPACT_ATOMS: atom_id res chain seq x y z
N MET A 1 -10.05 -5.11 -14.74
CA MET A 1 -8.82 -4.83 -15.51
C MET A 1 -8.54 -5.99 -16.44
N SER A 2 -8.31 -5.72 -17.73
CA SER A 2 -8.07 -6.77 -18.73
C SER A 2 -6.68 -7.38 -18.58
N LYS A 3 -6.56 -8.72 -18.66
CA LYS A 3 -5.29 -9.44 -18.69
C LYS A 3 -4.61 -9.25 -20.06
N ASN A 4 -3.33 -8.89 -20.07
CA ASN A 4 -2.57 -8.73 -21.30
C ASN A 4 -1.81 -10.01 -21.67
N TYR A 5 -2.51 -10.94 -22.32
CA TYR A 5 -1.96 -12.24 -22.71
C TYR A 5 -0.75 -12.14 -23.65
N ARG A 6 -0.73 -11.14 -24.54
CA ARG A 6 0.41 -10.94 -25.46
C ARG A 6 1.72 -10.68 -24.72
N ILE A 7 1.69 -9.87 -23.66
CA ILE A 7 2.87 -9.61 -22.83
C ILE A 7 3.23 -10.85 -22.01
N LEU A 8 2.25 -11.54 -21.45
CA LEU A 8 2.48 -12.77 -20.66
C LEU A 8 3.14 -13.85 -21.51
N ASP A 9 2.70 -14.06 -22.75
CA ASP A 9 3.26 -15.06 -23.65
C ASP A 9 4.69 -14.71 -24.08
N LEU A 10 5.00 -13.42 -24.27
CA LEU A 10 6.37 -12.97 -24.52
C LEU A 10 7.31 -13.26 -23.33
N ILE A 11 6.82 -13.07 -22.10
CA ILE A 11 7.59 -13.34 -20.90
C ILE A 11 7.82 -14.86 -20.75
N ARG A 12 6.77 -15.68 -20.91
CA ARG A 12 6.81 -17.15 -20.74
C ARG A 12 7.84 -17.85 -21.63
N ARG A 13 8.10 -17.33 -22.83
CA ARG A 13 9.06 -17.92 -23.80
C ARG A 13 10.47 -18.07 -23.25
N ASN A 14 10.89 -17.18 -22.34
CA ASN A 14 12.25 -17.13 -21.82
C ASN A 14 12.33 -17.60 -20.37
N ARG A 15 11.34 -18.35 -19.88
CA ARG A 15 11.24 -18.81 -18.48
C ARG A 15 11.33 -20.33 -18.40
N THR A 16 11.78 -20.81 -17.25
CA THR A 16 11.80 -22.21 -16.89
C THR A 16 10.37 -22.74 -16.65
N PRO A 17 10.16 -24.07 -16.70
CA PRO A 17 8.86 -24.67 -16.40
C PRO A 17 8.32 -24.27 -15.01
N LEU A 18 9.19 -24.17 -14.01
CA LEU A 18 8.82 -23.82 -12.64
C LEU A 18 8.36 -22.35 -12.53
N GLU A 19 9.09 -21.43 -13.18
CA GLU A 19 8.70 -20.02 -13.26
C GLU A 19 7.36 -19.84 -14.00
N ASN A 20 7.15 -20.58 -15.10
CA ASN A 20 5.88 -20.54 -15.83
C ASN A 20 4.72 -21.07 -14.99
N HIS A 21 4.91 -22.14 -14.23
CA HIS A 21 3.88 -22.64 -13.32
C HIS A 21 3.46 -21.60 -12.26
N LEU A 22 4.43 -20.84 -11.74
CA LEU A 22 4.15 -19.75 -10.80
C LEU A 22 3.38 -18.58 -11.46
N ILE A 23 3.72 -18.23 -12.70
CA ILE A 23 3.02 -17.21 -13.49
C ILE A 23 1.58 -17.65 -13.78
N ASP A 24 1.38 -18.91 -14.14
CA ASP A 24 0.06 -19.46 -14.43
C ASP A 24 -0.81 -19.51 -13.16
N GLY A 25 -0.22 -19.91 -12.04
CA GLY A 25 -0.89 -19.87 -10.74
C GLY A 25 -1.34 -18.46 -10.34
N LEU A 26 -0.57 -17.43 -10.68
CA LEU A 26 -0.95 -16.03 -10.46
C LEU A 26 -2.12 -15.60 -11.37
N ILE A 27 -2.09 -16.02 -12.65
CA ILE A 27 -3.14 -15.70 -13.63
C ILE A 27 -4.46 -16.39 -13.27
N ASP A 28 -4.39 -17.64 -12.84
CA ASP A 28 -5.55 -18.46 -12.44
C ASP A 28 -6.07 -18.10 -11.04
N GLY A 29 -5.35 -17.26 -10.30
CA GLY A 29 -5.72 -16.84 -8.94
C GLY A 29 -5.47 -17.88 -7.85
N ARG A 30 -4.77 -18.97 -8.17
CA ARG A 30 -4.34 -20.00 -7.19
C ARG A 30 -3.17 -19.52 -6.33
N VAL A 31 -2.39 -18.58 -6.83
CA VAL A 31 -1.28 -17.94 -6.14
C VAL A 31 -1.63 -16.48 -5.91
N SER A 32 -1.63 -16.05 -4.65
CA SER A 32 -1.87 -14.65 -4.31
C SER A 32 -0.71 -13.75 -4.76
N ARG A 33 -0.95 -12.44 -4.92
CA ARG A 33 0.12 -11.47 -5.27
C ARG A 33 1.32 -11.55 -4.32
N ARG A 34 1.05 -11.73 -3.02
CA ARG A 34 2.08 -11.84 -1.98
C ARG A 34 2.89 -13.12 -2.14
N GLU A 35 2.23 -14.24 -2.37
CA GLU A 35 2.91 -15.52 -2.62
C GLU A 35 3.70 -15.49 -3.92
N PHE A 36 3.19 -14.83 -4.96
CA PHE A 36 3.91 -14.65 -6.21
C PHE A 36 5.22 -13.88 -6.03
N VAL A 37 5.19 -12.77 -5.27
CA VAL A 37 6.42 -12.03 -4.95
C VAL A 37 7.37 -12.87 -4.10
N ARG A 38 6.87 -13.59 -3.10
CA ARG A 38 7.67 -14.43 -2.22
C ARG A 38 8.36 -15.58 -2.98
N HIS A 39 7.59 -16.39 -3.69
CA HIS A 39 8.11 -17.53 -4.43
C HIS A 39 8.91 -17.08 -5.65
N GLY A 40 8.50 -16.01 -6.33
CA GLY A 40 9.24 -15.44 -7.44
C GLY A 40 10.63 -14.95 -7.02
N SER A 41 10.73 -14.30 -5.86
CA SER A 41 12.02 -13.88 -5.30
C SER A 41 12.90 -15.08 -4.94
N LEU A 42 12.32 -16.16 -4.40
CA LEU A 42 13.05 -17.41 -4.12
C LEU A 42 13.57 -18.08 -5.40
N LEU A 43 12.85 -17.96 -6.51
CA LEU A 43 13.27 -18.44 -7.84
C LEU A 43 14.29 -17.50 -8.52
N GLY A 44 14.71 -16.41 -7.87
CA GLY A 44 15.65 -15.45 -8.44
C GLY A 44 15.04 -14.48 -9.46
N LEU A 45 13.71 -14.38 -9.52
CA LEU A 45 13.05 -13.39 -10.36
C LEU A 45 13.22 -11.98 -9.76
N SER A 46 13.65 -11.03 -10.58
CA SER A 46 13.83 -9.66 -10.14
C SER A 46 12.48 -8.97 -9.87
N LEU A 47 12.44 -8.06 -8.88
CA LEU A 47 11.25 -7.28 -8.55
C LEU A 47 10.64 -6.52 -9.75
N PRO A 48 11.41 -5.89 -10.66
CA PRO A 48 10.84 -5.26 -11.84
C PRO A 48 10.13 -6.26 -12.78
N LEU A 49 10.68 -7.47 -12.92
CA LEU A 49 10.06 -8.52 -13.73
C LEU A 49 8.76 -9.01 -13.10
N LEU A 50 8.77 -9.28 -11.79
CA LEU A 50 7.58 -9.66 -11.03
C LEU A 50 6.49 -8.58 -11.10
N GLY A 51 6.88 -7.31 -10.98
CA GLY A 51 5.98 -6.17 -11.16
C GLY A 51 5.35 -6.16 -12.56
N ARG A 52 6.16 -6.34 -13.61
CA ARG A 52 5.66 -6.37 -15.00
C ARG A 52 4.69 -7.53 -15.27
N ILE A 53 4.95 -8.71 -14.70
CA ILE A 53 4.04 -9.86 -14.76
C ILE A 53 2.75 -9.54 -14.02
N GLY A 54 2.83 -8.97 -12.81
CA GLY A 54 1.66 -8.54 -12.04
C GLY A 54 0.79 -7.54 -12.80
N MET A 55 1.40 -6.54 -13.44
CA MET A 55 0.70 -5.57 -14.29
C MET A 55 -0.03 -6.28 -15.44
N ALA A 56 0.65 -7.16 -16.17
CA ALA A 56 0.08 -7.88 -17.30
C ALA A 56 -1.00 -8.90 -16.88
N ALA A 57 -0.91 -9.47 -15.68
CA ALA A 57 -1.92 -10.34 -15.09
C ALA A 57 -3.15 -9.58 -14.54
N GLY A 58 -3.21 -8.24 -14.71
CA GLY A 58 -4.35 -7.43 -14.30
C GLY A 58 -4.30 -6.97 -12.84
N PHE A 59 -3.17 -7.17 -12.15
CA PHE A 59 -2.91 -6.63 -10.81
C PHE A 59 -2.33 -5.23 -10.84
N GLY A 60 -2.15 -4.68 -12.04
CA GLY A 60 -1.62 -3.35 -12.29
C GLY A 60 -2.63 -2.25 -12.10
N ALA A 61 -3.08 -2.05 -10.86
CA ALA A 61 -3.45 -0.72 -10.45
C ALA A 61 -2.14 -0.03 -10.05
N ALA A 62 -1.91 1.20 -10.54
CA ALA A 62 -1.15 2.19 -9.75
C ALA A 62 -1.56 2.01 -8.28
N PRO A 63 -0.64 2.11 -7.28
CA PRO A 63 -1.03 2.01 -5.88
C PRO A 63 -2.31 2.79 -5.76
N SER A 64 -3.43 2.09 -5.50
CA SER A 64 -4.67 2.78 -5.27
C SER A 64 -4.32 3.56 -4.02
N LEU A 65 -3.99 4.84 -4.19
CA LEU A 65 -4.12 5.78 -3.10
C LEU A 65 -5.49 5.44 -2.58
N ALA A 66 -5.54 4.85 -1.39
CA ALA A 66 -6.78 4.60 -0.71
C ALA A 66 -7.30 5.99 -0.39
N ARG A 67 -7.85 6.65 -1.41
CA ARG A 67 -8.68 7.82 -1.27
C ARG A 67 -9.92 7.20 -0.70
N ALA A 68 -9.96 7.09 0.63
CA ALA A 68 -11.24 7.01 1.31
C ALA A 68 -12.12 8.04 0.61
N GLN A 69 -13.20 7.60 -0.03
CA GLN A 69 -14.21 8.54 -0.49
C GLN A 69 -14.66 9.24 0.78
N ALA A 70 -14.17 10.46 1.00
CA ALA A 70 -14.48 11.22 2.20
C ALA A 70 -15.98 11.51 2.13
N THR A 71 -16.77 10.68 2.79
CA THR A 71 -18.21 10.88 2.89
C THR A 71 -18.41 12.09 3.80
N PRO A 72 -19.18 13.11 3.37
CA PRO A 72 -19.54 14.22 4.25
C PRO A 72 -20.12 13.68 5.58
N GLY A 73 -19.61 14.15 6.71
CA GLY A 73 -20.03 13.69 8.04
C GLY A 73 -19.40 12.36 8.51
N ALA A 74 -18.38 11.84 7.82
CA ALA A 74 -17.64 10.67 8.31
C ALA A 74 -16.98 10.92 9.68
N THR A 75 -16.94 9.87 10.51
CA THR A 75 -16.27 9.91 11.82
C THR A 75 -14.98 9.10 11.77
N ILE A 76 -13.89 9.68 12.27
CA ILE A 76 -12.61 8.99 12.45
C ILE A 76 -12.48 8.60 13.92
N ARG A 77 -12.05 7.37 14.19
CA ARG A 77 -11.70 6.90 15.54
C ARG A 77 -10.20 6.75 15.64
N VAL A 78 -9.59 7.48 16.56
CA VAL A 78 -8.12 7.52 16.75
C VAL A 78 -7.81 7.04 18.16
N GLY A 79 -6.89 6.08 18.28
CA GLY A 79 -6.28 5.74 19.56
C GLY A 79 -5.17 6.73 19.88
N SER A 80 -5.20 7.32 21.08
CA SER A 80 -4.18 8.26 21.55
C SER A 80 -3.77 7.93 22.98
N SER A 81 -2.54 8.27 23.35
CA SER A 81 -2.14 8.37 24.75
C SER A 81 -3.02 9.37 25.49
N VAL A 82 -3.30 9.09 26.77
CA VAL A 82 -4.06 10.00 27.65
C VAL A 82 -3.23 11.27 27.89
N PRO A 83 -3.82 12.49 27.75
CA PRO A 83 -3.14 13.73 28.10
C PRO A 83 -2.65 13.71 29.54
N ALA A 84 -1.42 14.19 29.78
CA ALA A 84 -0.80 14.14 31.09
C ALA A 84 -1.39 15.18 32.08
N ALA A 85 -1.94 16.27 31.57
CA ALA A 85 -2.51 17.38 32.34
C ALA A 85 -3.63 18.09 31.55
N ALA A 86 -4.08 19.23 32.08
CA ALA A 86 -5.02 20.11 31.37
C ALA A 86 -4.41 20.60 30.04
N ILE A 87 -5.28 20.78 29.03
CA ILE A 87 -4.87 21.28 27.72
C ILE A 87 -4.65 22.79 27.82
N ASP A 88 -3.38 23.19 27.94
CA ASP A 88 -2.94 24.58 27.95
C ASP A 88 -1.80 24.75 26.94
N PRO A 89 -1.93 25.64 25.94
CA PRO A 89 -0.94 25.81 24.87
C PRO A 89 0.45 26.23 25.35
N VAL A 90 0.58 26.78 26.55
CA VAL A 90 1.86 27.22 27.10
C VAL A 90 2.58 26.10 27.84
N THR A 91 1.84 25.21 28.50
CA THR A 91 2.41 24.24 29.45
C THR A 91 2.39 22.79 28.96
N ILE A 92 1.73 22.51 27.83
CA ILE A 92 1.65 21.16 27.26
C ILE A 92 3.03 20.63 26.88
N ALA A 93 3.31 19.38 27.25
CA ALA A 93 4.61 18.75 27.04
C ALA A 93 4.51 17.24 26.75
N ASP A 94 3.33 16.75 26.37
CA ASP A 94 3.08 15.34 26.11
C ASP A 94 2.34 15.12 24.77
N ALA A 95 2.53 13.93 24.20
CA ALA A 95 1.98 13.58 22.89
C ALA A 95 0.44 13.53 22.87
N GLY A 96 -0.19 13.07 23.96
CA GLY A 96 -1.65 13.00 24.06
C GLY A 96 -2.29 14.38 24.09
N GLY A 97 -1.71 15.28 24.87
CA GLY A 97 -2.10 16.68 24.92
C GLY A 97 -1.93 17.38 23.57
N LEU A 98 -0.76 17.24 22.94
CA LEU A 98 -0.50 17.86 21.63
C LEU A 98 -1.49 17.40 20.55
N LEU A 99 -1.87 16.12 20.54
CA LEU A 99 -2.84 15.58 19.58
C LEU A 99 -4.22 16.22 19.72
N VAL A 100 -4.69 16.45 20.96
CA VAL A 100 -5.96 17.15 21.20
C VAL A 100 -5.86 18.61 20.82
N MET A 101 -4.76 19.27 21.19
CA MET A 101 -4.55 20.69 20.91
C MET A 101 -4.54 21.00 19.41
N GLN A 102 -3.94 20.14 18.58
CA GLN A 102 -3.93 20.27 17.13
C GLN A 102 -5.32 20.20 16.46
N GLN A 103 -6.37 19.74 17.16
CA GLN A 103 -7.73 19.75 16.62
C GLN A 103 -8.43 21.10 16.76
N VAL A 104 -7.97 21.96 17.68
CA VAL A 104 -8.66 23.21 18.07
C VAL A 104 -7.75 24.44 18.06
N ALA A 105 -6.46 24.27 17.84
CA ALA A 105 -5.46 25.33 17.78
C ALA A 105 -4.48 25.09 16.61
N GLU A 106 -3.85 26.17 16.13
CA GLU A 106 -2.91 26.13 15.01
C GLU A 106 -1.61 26.86 15.36
N PHE A 107 -0.51 26.38 14.77
CA PHE A 107 0.80 27.02 14.81
C PHE A 107 1.00 27.90 13.58
N LEU A 108 1.94 28.85 13.66
CA LEU A 108 2.29 29.71 12.52
C LEU A 108 2.85 28.91 11.33
N CYS A 109 3.58 27.83 11.62
CA CYS A 109 4.11 26.89 10.64
C CYS A 109 3.52 25.50 10.92
N ILE A 110 3.17 24.80 9.84
CA ILE A 110 2.63 23.45 9.90
C ILE A 110 3.46 22.53 8.99
N ASP A 111 3.67 21.30 9.44
CA ASP A 111 4.30 20.28 8.60
C ASP A 111 3.26 19.74 7.61
N GLY A 112 3.57 19.84 6.31
CA GLY A 112 2.72 19.36 5.22
C GLY A 112 3.47 18.41 4.29
N PRO A 113 2.76 17.66 3.43
CA PRO A 113 3.41 16.93 2.35
C PRO A 113 3.93 17.94 1.30
N ASP A 114 5.22 17.84 0.97
CA ASP A 114 5.85 18.58 -0.14
C ASP A 114 5.16 18.33 -1.50
#